data_AF-A0A256WBC9-F1
#
_entry.id   AF-A0A256WBC9-F1
#
_cell.length_a   1.000
_cell.length_b   1.000
_cell.length_c   1.000
_cell.angle_alpha   90.00
_cell.angle_beta   90.00
_cell.angle_gamma   90.00
#
_symmetry.space_group_name_H-M   'P 1'
#
loop_
_entity.id
_entity.type
_entity.pdbx_description
1 polymer ?
#
loop_
_entity_poly.entity_id
_entity_poly.type
_entity_poly.pdbx_seq_one_letter_code
_entity_poly.pdbx_strand_id
1 'polypeptide(L)'
;MKNFTFLFAAIILVLATMAQAPQAISYQAVARSLDGDPVINQEISVKISILSESASGNVVYSETHSVETNSMGLFTLEIGNPGLVLSGSFQDIPWGVAEYFLKLEIDENGGANYQLMGVSQLLSVPYSLNSGSLTLTDDNGNTYDVSVDTSGNLFATIVLPCGIPIVDARDGQTYETVQIGGQCWMAENLTWLPSVSHSYYGSDTSPYYYVYSYQGTNVAEAKATDNFQNYGVLYNWPSSRMACPQGWHLPTDAQWALLIDFLGGDDVAGGKMKSTRTAPEPHPRWTSPNTGATNTSGFSGLPGGRRNANGTFNHVCYTGYWWSSTGLSPTNTWVRTLDYSYAGAGRSGGGKDYGFSVRCLKYKASDNQPPGPPSSPNPEDGATNQLIETDISWTCTDPEADPLTYDIYFGTEAMPPQVVTGVTATTYDPGTLVNYTEYFWKIVAHDNYENTTEGAIWSFTPLQLEIGDECQGGIIAYILQPGDPGYVEGETHGIIAAATDQSSNVQWGCYGTTIGGTSIALGTGATNTALIMARCSTAGIAARLCDELELNGYDDWYLPSKDELNKLYLSKDLIGGFASFYFWSSSEFGSTYVWGQSFVSGTQTFTNKDGNCHVRAVRSF
;
A
#
# COMPACT_ATOMS: atom_id res chain seq x y z
N MET A 1 -22.19 -22.53 -45.02
CA MET A 1 -21.17 -21.45 -45.11
C MET A 1 -21.66 -20.25 -45.95
N LYS A 2 -22.89 -19.74 -45.74
CA LYS A 2 -23.35 -18.50 -46.42
C LYS A 2 -24.02 -17.47 -45.49
N ASN A 3 -24.20 -17.79 -44.20
CA ASN A 3 -24.82 -16.88 -43.23
C ASN A 3 -23.84 -16.31 -42.18
N PHE A 4 -22.55 -16.68 -42.24
CA PHE A 4 -21.53 -16.16 -41.33
C PHE A 4 -20.72 -14.98 -41.92
N THR A 5 -20.75 -14.80 -43.24
CA THR A 5 -20.04 -13.70 -43.94
C THR A 5 -20.81 -12.38 -43.93
N PHE A 6 -22.12 -12.40 -43.72
CA PHE A 6 -22.93 -11.17 -43.69
C PHE A 6 -22.91 -10.46 -42.33
N LEU A 7 -22.72 -11.21 -41.23
CA LEU A 7 -22.63 -10.64 -39.89
C LEU A 7 -21.27 -9.96 -39.62
N PHE A 8 -20.20 -10.46 -40.25
CA PHE A 8 -18.87 -9.86 -40.16
C PHE A 8 -18.73 -8.58 -41.01
N ALA A 9 -19.45 -8.49 -42.13
CA ALA A 9 -19.48 -7.29 -42.98
C ALA A 9 -20.29 -6.13 -42.35
N ALA A 10 -21.30 -6.43 -41.52
CA ALA A 10 -22.08 -5.40 -40.83
C ALA A 10 -21.37 -4.82 -39.59
N ILE A 11 -20.44 -5.56 -38.97
CA ILE A 11 -19.68 -5.11 -37.80
C ILE A 11 -18.43 -4.29 -38.21
N ILE A 12 -17.94 -4.46 -39.44
CA ILE A 12 -16.81 -3.66 -39.98
C ILE A 12 -17.26 -2.31 -40.56
N LEU A 13 -18.57 -2.07 -40.76
CA LEU A 13 -19.10 -0.81 -41.31
C LEU A 13 -19.60 0.20 -40.24
N VAL A 14 -19.23 0.02 -38.97
CA VAL A 14 -19.53 0.98 -37.87
C VAL A 14 -18.24 1.54 -37.23
N LEU A 15 -17.07 1.19 -37.75
CA LEU A 15 -15.79 1.81 -37.35
C LEU A 15 -15.28 2.71 -38.48
N ALA A 16 -15.63 4.00 -38.38
CA ALA A 16 -14.93 5.19 -38.87
C ALA A 16 -15.90 6.27 -39.37
N THR A 17 -16.76 6.77 -38.48
CA THR A 17 -17.14 8.20 -38.53
C THR A 17 -16.92 8.78 -37.14
N MET A 18 -15.66 8.93 -36.76
CA MET A 18 -15.29 9.95 -35.79
C MET A 18 -15.58 11.28 -36.48
N ALA A 19 -16.68 11.93 -36.13
CA ALA A 19 -16.85 13.34 -36.44
C ALA A 19 -15.90 14.10 -35.51
N GLN A 20 -14.61 14.13 -35.84
CA GLN A 20 -13.70 15.08 -35.22
C GLN A 20 -14.09 16.47 -35.73
N ALA A 21 -14.23 17.43 -34.80
CA ALA A 21 -14.36 18.82 -35.19
C ALA A 21 -13.18 19.16 -36.13
N PRO A 22 -13.42 19.85 -37.26
CA PRO A 22 -12.35 20.22 -38.17
C PRO A 22 -11.23 20.92 -37.41
N GLN A 23 -10.01 20.38 -37.47
CA GLN A 23 -8.84 20.98 -36.83
C GLN A 23 -8.28 22.10 -37.71
N ALA A 24 -9.11 23.10 -37.97
CA ALA A 24 -8.79 24.24 -38.81
C ALA A 24 -9.47 25.51 -38.30
N ILE A 25 -8.90 26.66 -38.64
CA ILE A 25 -9.51 27.98 -38.36
C ILE A 25 -10.02 28.54 -39.68
N SER A 26 -11.33 28.76 -39.80
CA SER A 26 -11.88 29.49 -40.94
C SER A 26 -11.38 30.94 -40.92
N TYR A 27 -10.87 31.40 -42.04
CA TYR A 27 -10.32 32.73 -42.21
C TYR A 27 -10.89 33.40 -43.46
N GLN A 28 -11.30 34.66 -43.33
CA GLN A 28 -11.80 35.46 -44.43
C GLN A 28 -11.23 36.87 -44.32
N ALA A 29 -10.71 37.40 -45.43
CA ALA A 29 -10.15 38.73 -45.49
C ALA A 29 -10.28 39.33 -46.89
N VAL A 30 -10.12 40.65 -46.98
CA VAL A 30 -10.03 41.38 -48.24
C VAL A 30 -8.56 41.64 -48.55
N ALA A 31 -8.08 41.11 -49.66
CA ALA A 31 -6.72 41.38 -50.15
C ALA A 31 -6.65 42.80 -50.73
N ARG A 32 -5.60 43.54 -50.38
CA ARG A 32 -5.32 44.89 -50.87
C ARG A 32 -3.89 44.98 -51.36
N SER A 33 -3.67 45.74 -52.44
CA SER A 33 -2.35 46.06 -52.96
C SER A 33 -1.62 47.06 -52.05
N LEU A 34 -0.35 47.35 -52.37
CA LEU A 34 0.46 48.36 -51.67
C LEU A 34 -0.14 49.77 -51.71
N ASP A 35 -0.93 50.08 -52.75
CA ASP A 35 -1.64 51.36 -52.88
C ASP A 35 -2.97 51.37 -52.10
N GLY A 36 -3.33 50.26 -51.46
CA GLY A 36 -4.53 50.10 -50.63
C GLY A 36 -5.78 49.69 -51.41
N ASP A 37 -5.68 49.55 -52.73
CA ASP A 37 -6.77 49.13 -53.62
C ASP A 37 -7.05 47.62 -53.45
N PRO A 38 -8.31 47.17 -53.51
CA PRO A 38 -8.63 45.74 -53.42
C PRO A 38 -8.08 44.98 -54.64
N VAL A 39 -7.46 43.83 -54.39
CA VAL A 39 -7.02 42.90 -55.45
C VAL A 39 -8.22 42.06 -55.85
N ILE A 40 -8.87 42.35 -56.98
CA ILE A 40 -10.17 41.78 -57.36
C ILE A 40 -10.07 40.70 -58.45
N ASN A 41 -10.88 39.64 -58.33
CA ASN A 41 -11.02 38.57 -59.34
C ASN A 41 -9.69 37.98 -59.84
N GLN A 42 -8.73 37.80 -58.94
CA GLN A 42 -7.38 37.35 -59.26
C GLN A 42 -6.90 36.31 -58.25
N GLU A 43 -6.09 35.36 -58.73
CA GLU A 43 -5.37 34.41 -57.88
C GLU A 43 -4.24 35.13 -57.13
N ILE A 44 -4.22 34.95 -55.82
CA ILE A 44 -3.18 35.44 -54.92
C ILE A 44 -2.61 34.26 -54.12
N SER A 45 -1.38 34.39 -53.66
CA SER A 45 -0.80 33.45 -52.70
C SER A 45 -0.78 34.07 -51.31
N VAL A 46 -1.30 33.34 -50.32
CA VAL A 46 -1.37 33.77 -48.93
C VAL A 46 -0.48 32.88 -48.09
N LYS A 47 0.45 33.47 -47.36
CA LYS A 47 1.29 32.79 -46.37
C LYS A 47 0.81 33.15 -44.96
N ILE A 48 0.65 32.13 -44.16
CA ILE A 48 0.18 32.23 -42.77
C ILE A 48 1.28 31.70 -41.86
N SER A 49 1.52 32.40 -40.76
CA SER A 49 2.40 31.93 -39.67
C SER A 49 1.73 32.17 -38.32
N ILE A 50 1.87 31.20 -37.41
CA ILE A 50 1.49 31.32 -36.01
C ILE A 50 2.75 31.59 -35.21
N LEU A 51 2.75 32.69 -34.45
CA LEU A 51 3.85 33.12 -33.59
C LEU A 51 3.46 32.88 -32.12
N SER A 52 4.40 32.45 -31.28
CA SER A 52 4.19 32.27 -29.84
C SER A 52 4.67 33.46 -29.01
N GLU A 53 4.01 33.70 -27.87
CA GLU A 53 4.35 34.67 -26.80
C GLU A 53 4.28 36.15 -27.17
N SER A 54 4.55 36.55 -28.42
CA SER A 54 4.46 37.95 -28.86
C SER A 54 4.28 38.09 -30.37
N ALA A 55 3.90 39.29 -30.84
CA ALA A 55 3.78 39.62 -32.26
C ALA A 55 5.10 39.55 -33.06
N SER A 56 6.24 39.44 -32.38
CA SER A 56 7.57 39.21 -32.97
C SER A 56 8.20 37.90 -32.49
N GLY A 57 7.39 36.98 -31.96
CA GLY A 57 7.84 35.72 -31.39
C GLY A 57 8.32 34.70 -32.43
N ASN A 58 8.59 33.49 -31.96
CA ASN A 58 9.03 32.40 -32.84
C ASN A 58 7.84 31.85 -33.63
N VAL A 59 8.06 31.52 -34.91
CA VAL A 59 7.07 30.83 -35.74
C VAL A 59 6.99 29.37 -35.28
N VAL A 60 5.85 28.98 -34.73
CA VAL A 60 5.56 27.59 -34.32
C VAL A 60 4.88 26.78 -35.41
N TYR A 61 4.22 27.46 -36.35
CA TYR A 61 3.57 26.84 -37.50
C TYR A 61 3.49 27.83 -38.67
N SER A 62 3.65 27.34 -39.91
CA SER A 62 3.46 28.14 -41.12
C SER A 62 2.99 27.30 -42.30
N GLU A 63 2.11 27.88 -43.12
CA GLU A 63 1.59 27.29 -44.34
C GLU A 63 1.31 28.34 -45.43
N THR A 64 1.03 27.86 -46.64
CA THR A 64 0.69 28.69 -47.81
C THR A 64 -0.56 28.18 -48.52
N HIS A 65 -1.33 29.11 -49.07
CA HIS A 65 -2.56 28.87 -49.81
C HIS A 65 -2.52 29.64 -51.14
N SER A 66 -3.09 29.06 -52.19
CA SER A 66 -3.42 29.80 -53.43
C SER A 66 -4.92 29.95 -53.48
N VAL A 67 -5.40 31.20 -53.53
CA VAL A 67 -6.83 31.53 -53.41
C VAL A 67 -7.21 32.57 -54.46
N GLU A 68 -8.43 32.50 -54.96
CA GLU A 68 -9.00 33.52 -55.84
C GLU A 68 -9.78 34.55 -55.03
N THR A 69 -9.52 35.83 -55.27
CA THR A 69 -10.32 36.91 -54.69
C THR A 69 -11.57 37.15 -55.52
N ASN A 70 -12.66 37.62 -54.90
CA ASN A 70 -13.87 38.01 -55.63
C ASN A 70 -13.85 39.48 -56.09
N SER A 71 -14.97 39.96 -56.65
CA SER A 71 -15.14 41.35 -57.11
C SER A 71 -14.97 42.45 -56.04
N MET A 72 -14.92 42.08 -54.76
CA MET A 72 -14.66 42.97 -53.63
C MET A 72 -13.25 42.76 -53.02
N GLY A 73 -12.44 41.88 -53.61
CA GLY A 73 -11.13 41.49 -53.10
C GLY A 73 -11.19 40.48 -51.95
N LEU A 74 -12.36 39.96 -51.62
CA LEU A 74 -12.56 38.99 -50.54
C LEU A 74 -12.07 37.61 -50.96
N PHE A 75 -11.30 36.95 -50.10
CA PHE A 75 -10.94 35.54 -50.20
C PHE A 75 -11.28 34.80 -48.91
N THR A 76 -11.43 33.49 -49.01
CA THR A 76 -11.70 32.59 -47.87
C THR A 76 -10.72 31.44 -47.90
N LEU A 77 -10.22 31.04 -46.73
CA LEU A 77 -9.38 29.85 -46.57
C LEU A 77 -9.63 29.23 -45.19
N GLU A 78 -9.11 28.03 -45.02
CA GLU A 78 -9.10 27.30 -43.75
C GLU A 78 -7.65 27.08 -43.32
N ILE A 79 -7.26 27.68 -42.20
CA ILE A 79 -5.91 27.58 -41.66
C ILE A 79 -5.73 26.20 -41.05
N GLY A 80 -4.72 25.45 -41.46
CA GLY A 80 -4.45 24.10 -40.99
C GLY A 80 -5.08 22.98 -41.83
N ASN A 81 -5.96 23.29 -42.79
CA ASN A 81 -6.55 22.30 -43.72
C ASN A 81 -7.38 22.95 -44.85
N PRO A 82 -7.16 22.71 -46.16
CA PRO A 82 -5.96 22.21 -46.81
C PRO A 82 -5.03 23.37 -47.21
N GLY A 83 -3.83 23.42 -46.65
CA GLY A 83 -2.75 24.35 -47.04
C GLY A 83 -1.43 23.61 -47.25
N LEU A 84 -0.50 24.21 -47.99
CA LEU A 84 0.87 23.68 -48.12
C LEU A 84 1.69 24.11 -46.90
N VAL A 85 1.90 23.18 -45.98
CA VAL A 85 2.68 23.39 -44.75
C VAL A 85 4.15 23.65 -45.09
N LEU A 86 4.68 24.76 -44.56
CA LEU A 86 6.08 25.14 -44.68
C LEU A 86 6.91 24.73 -43.45
N SER A 87 6.32 24.77 -42.25
CA SER A 87 6.99 24.39 -41.00
C SER A 87 6.00 24.13 -39.87
N GLY A 88 6.36 23.25 -38.94
CA GLY A 88 5.55 22.92 -37.77
C GLY A 88 4.36 22.01 -38.09
N SER A 89 3.53 21.75 -37.08
CA SER A 89 2.32 20.95 -37.17
C SER A 89 1.19 21.71 -36.47
N PHE A 90 0.09 21.97 -37.18
CA PHE A 90 -1.04 22.73 -36.65
C PHE A 90 -1.70 22.01 -35.46
N GLN A 91 -1.69 20.68 -35.48
CA GLN A 91 -2.27 19.83 -34.44
C GLN A 91 -1.47 19.85 -33.14
N ASP A 92 -0.16 20.11 -33.23
CA ASP A 92 0.76 20.06 -32.10
C ASP A 92 0.94 21.43 -31.40
N ILE A 93 0.24 22.47 -31.85
CA ILE A 93 0.30 23.80 -31.22
C ILE A 93 -0.41 23.73 -29.87
N PRO A 94 0.28 24.00 -28.74
CA PRO A 94 -0.33 23.93 -27.42
C PRO A 94 -1.09 25.23 -27.12
N TRP A 95 -2.30 25.36 -27.68
CA TRP A 95 -3.11 26.59 -27.63
C TRP A 95 -3.42 27.12 -26.22
N GLY A 96 -3.34 26.28 -25.17
CA GLY A 96 -3.70 26.63 -23.79
C GLY A 96 -2.55 27.10 -22.88
N VAL A 97 -1.30 27.12 -23.36
CA VAL A 97 -0.13 27.40 -22.49
C VAL A 97 0.58 28.72 -22.77
N ALA A 98 0.23 29.42 -23.84
CA ALA A 98 0.86 30.67 -24.24
C ALA A 98 -0.09 31.54 -25.08
N GLU A 99 0.23 32.82 -25.23
CA GLU A 99 -0.43 33.69 -26.20
C GLU A 99 0.06 33.40 -27.62
N TYR A 100 -0.83 33.46 -28.61
CA TYR A 100 -0.50 33.22 -30.01
C TYR A 100 -0.93 34.37 -30.91
N PHE A 101 -0.18 34.58 -31.99
CA PHE A 101 -0.41 35.65 -32.96
C PHE A 101 -0.45 35.09 -34.38
N LEU A 102 -1.42 35.54 -35.16
CA LEU A 102 -1.56 35.26 -36.58
C LEU A 102 -0.79 36.32 -37.39
N LYS A 103 0.25 35.90 -38.08
CA LYS A 103 0.99 36.71 -39.06
C LYS A 103 0.53 36.34 -40.47
N LEU A 104 0.10 37.35 -41.22
CA LEU A 104 -0.41 37.21 -42.59
C LEU A 104 0.50 37.90 -43.60
N GLU A 105 0.90 37.18 -44.64
CA GLU A 105 1.70 37.70 -45.75
C GLU A 105 1.06 37.30 -47.09
N ILE A 106 1.10 38.16 -48.12
CA ILE A 106 0.43 37.93 -49.42
C ILE A 106 1.38 38.23 -50.59
N ASP A 107 1.31 37.43 -51.65
CA ASP A 107 1.80 37.77 -52.99
C ASP A 107 0.58 37.95 -53.92
N GLU A 108 0.36 39.19 -54.37
CA GLU A 108 -0.79 39.56 -55.20
C GLU A 108 -0.76 38.92 -56.60
N ASN A 109 0.38 38.39 -57.05
CA ASN A 109 0.55 37.77 -58.37
C ASN A 109 0.56 36.23 -58.30
N GLY A 110 0.20 35.63 -57.16
CA GLY A 110 0.19 34.17 -57.00
C GLY A 110 1.58 33.52 -56.93
N GLY A 111 2.61 34.32 -56.62
CA GLY A 111 4.00 33.87 -56.51
C GLY A 111 4.47 33.60 -55.08
N ALA A 112 5.79 33.65 -54.88
CA ALA A 112 6.44 33.45 -53.58
C ALA A 112 7.06 34.73 -52.97
N ASN A 113 6.77 35.90 -53.55
CA ASN A 113 7.27 37.20 -53.11
C ASN A 113 6.30 37.83 -52.10
N TYR A 114 6.18 37.20 -50.94
CA TYR A 114 5.21 37.60 -49.92
C TYR A 114 5.53 38.95 -49.27
N GLN A 115 4.49 39.76 -49.09
CA GLN A 115 4.50 41.02 -48.36
C GLN A 115 3.69 40.91 -47.08
N LEU A 116 4.20 41.48 -45.97
CA LEU A 116 3.53 41.45 -44.67
C LEU A 116 2.29 42.35 -44.68
N MET A 117 1.12 41.77 -44.41
CA MET A 117 -0.15 42.50 -44.31
C MET A 117 -0.48 42.88 -42.87
N GLY A 118 -0.02 42.08 -41.89
CA GLY A 118 -0.21 42.39 -40.49
C GLY A 118 0.05 41.21 -39.55
N VAL A 119 0.11 41.51 -38.26
CA VAL A 119 0.16 40.55 -37.17
C VAL A 119 -0.93 40.89 -36.17
N SER A 120 -1.79 39.94 -35.83
CA SER A 120 -2.88 40.11 -34.86
C SER A 120 -2.86 39.00 -33.82
N GLN A 121 -3.11 39.33 -32.55
CA GLN A 121 -3.28 38.32 -31.51
C GLN A 121 -4.51 37.45 -31.80
N LEU A 122 -4.36 36.14 -31.65
CA LEU A 122 -5.49 35.21 -31.65
C LEU A 122 -6.10 35.24 -30.25
N LEU A 123 -7.31 35.78 -30.15
CA LEU A 123 -8.10 35.77 -28.92
C LEU A 123 -9.04 34.56 -28.92
N SER A 124 -9.26 33.98 -27.74
CA SER A 124 -10.15 32.84 -27.55
C SER A 124 -11.57 33.12 -28.06
N VAL A 125 -12.14 32.18 -28.83
CA VAL A 125 -13.52 32.26 -29.35
C VAL A 125 -14.52 32.02 -28.22
N PRO A 126 -15.72 32.62 -28.19
CA PRO A 126 -16.68 32.44 -27.10
C PRO A 126 -17.10 31.00 -26.81
N TYR A 127 -16.98 30.09 -27.79
CA TYR A 127 -17.24 28.65 -27.59
C TYR A 127 -16.17 27.97 -26.70
N SER A 128 -14.98 28.54 -26.57
CA SER A 128 -13.96 28.13 -25.58
C SER A 128 -14.04 28.90 -24.26
N LEU A 129 -14.86 29.97 -24.18
CA LEU A 129 -15.14 30.71 -22.94
C LEU A 129 -16.30 30.10 -22.14
N ASN A 130 -17.18 29.33 -22.80
CA ASN A 130 -18.26 28.56 -22.16
C ASN A 130 -17.88 27.10 -21.83
N SER A 131 -16.62 26.69 -22.02
CA SER A 131 -16.02 25.55 -21.30
C SER A 131 -15.41 26.03 -19.97
N GLY A 132 -16.01 27.04 -19.34
CA GLY A 132 -15.67 27.43 -17.97
C GLY A 132 -15.87 26.22 -17.06
N SER A 133 -14.85 25.92 -16.26
CA SER A 133 -14.79 24.73 -15.40
C SER A 133 -16.13 24.41 -14.76
N LEU A 134 -16.64 23.21 -15.03
CA LEU A 134 -17.74 22.66 -14.26
C LEU A 134 -17.14 22.14 -12.96
N THR A 135 -17.37 22.89 -11.89
CA THR A 135 -16.96 22.52 -10.55
C THR A 135 -18.03 21.65 -9.90
N LEU A 136 -17.73 20.38 -9.62
CA LEU A 136 -18.60 19.49 -8.84
C LEU A 136 -18.14 19.44 -7.39
N THR A 137 -19.05 19.33 -6.44
CA THR A 137 -18.73 19.07 -5.02
C THR A 137 -19.41 17.77 -4.60
N ASP A 138 -18.65 16.81 -4.05
CA ASP A 138 -19.24 15.58 -3.50
C ASP A 138 -19.83 15.81 -2.09
N ASP A 139 -20.49 14.80 -1.53
CA ASP A 139 -21.06 14.82 -0.18
C ASP A 139 -19.99 14.98 0.92
N ASN A 140 -18.70 14.81 0.59
CA ASN A 140 -17.56 14.98 1.47
C ASN A 140 -16.89 16.36 1.33
N GLY A 141 -17.43 17.25 0.49
CA GLY A 141 -16.91 18.60 0.26
C GLY A 141 -15.70 18.66 -0.67
N ASN A 142 -15.33 17.57 -1.34
CA ASN A 142 -14.26 17.57 -2.33
C ASN A 142 -14.74 18.25 -3.61
N THR A 143 -13.90 19.11 -4.16
CA THR A 143 -14.21 19.93 -5.33
C THR A 143 -13.51 19.33 -6.56
N TYR A 144 -14.20 19.19 -7.70
CA TYR A 144 -13.66 18.59 -8.92
C TYR A 144 -13.71 19.59 -10.07
N ASP A 145 -12.58 19.80 -10.74
CA ASP A 145 -12.53 20.45 -12.04
C ASP A 145 -12.82 19.39 -13.10
N VAL A 146 -13.93 19.55 -13.80
CA VAL A 146 -14.28 18.67 -14.91
C VAL A 146 -13.76 19.26 -16.21
N SER A 147 -12.81 18.56 -16.83
CA SER A 147 -12.28 18.86 -18.15
C SER A 147 -12.66 17.77 -19.15
N VAL A 148 -12.56 18.08 -20.44
CA VAL A 148 -12.77 17.13 -21.53
C VAL A 148 -11.50 17.12 -22.37
N ASP A 149 -10.92 15.94 -22.62
CA ASP A 149 -9.73 15.86 -23.49
C ASP A 149 -10.09 16.09 -24.97
N THR A 150 -9.04 16.14 -25.80
CA THR A 150 -9.14 16.28 -27.26
C THR A 150 -9.83 15.10 -27.95
N SER A 151 -10.05 14.00 -27.24
CA SER A 151 -10.77 12.81 -27.70
C SER A 151 -12.23 12.77 -27.25
N GLY A 152 -12.69 13.77 -26.49
CA GLY A 152 -14.06 13.85 -25.96
C GLY A 152 -14.28 13.06 -24.66
N ASN A 153 -13.23 12.56 -24.02
CA ASN A 153 -13.34 11.87 -22.74
C ASN A 153 -13.44 12.91 -21.61
N LEU A 154 -14.37 12.68 -20.67
CA LEU A 154 -14.50 13.49 -19.46
C LEU A 154 -13.44 13.09 -18.44
N PHE A 155 -12.73 14.07 -17.86
CA PHE A 155 -11.84 13.88 -16.73
C PHE A 155 -12.28 14.80 -15.60
N ALA A 156 -12.55 14.22 -14.43
CA ALA A 156 -12.70 14.99 -13.21
C ALA A 156 -11.36 15.00 -12.49
N THR A 157 -10.70 16.15 -12.44
CA THR A 157 -9.48 16.34 -11.65
C THR A 157 -9.89 16.90 -10.30
N ILE A 158 -9.53 16.22 -9.21
CA ILE A 158 -9.74 16.78 -7.88
C ILE A 158 -8.99 18.12 -7.76
N VAL A 159 -9.75 19.18 -7.52
CA VAL A 159 -9.23 20.47 -7.07
C VAL A 159 -9.03 20.31 -5.58
N LEU A 160 -7.78 20.28 -5.14
CA LEU A 160 -7.47 20.39 -3.72
C LEU A 160 -8.21 21.64 -3.20
N PRO A 161 -9.17 21.52 -2.27
CA PRO A 161 -9.85 22.66 -1.70
C PRO A 161 -8.85 23.37 -0.79
N CYS A 162 -8.00 24.19 -1.39
CA CYS A 162 -6.92 24.88 -0.71
C CYS A 162 -7.03 26.38 -0.90
N GLY A 163 -6.73 27.14 0.15
CA GLY A 163 -6.97 28.58 0.21
C GLY A 163 -8.40 28.94 0.64
N ILE A 164 -9.19 27.95 1.08
CA ILE A 164 -10.50 28.16 1.73
C ILE A 164 -10.42 27.58 3.15
N PRO A 165 -10.94 28.29 4.17
CA PRO A 165 -11.01 27.75 5.52
C PRO A 165 -11.88 26.49 5.59
N ILE A 166 -11.47 25.54 6.43
CA ILE A 166 -12.20 24.31 6.72
C ILE A 166 -12.78 24.34 8.13
N VAL A 167 -13.90 23.65 8.34
CA VAL A 167 -14.49 23.47 9.68
C VAL A 167 -14.27 22.04 10.14
N ASP A 168 -13.60 21.86 11.26
CA ASP A 168 -13.43 20.55 11.91
C ASP A 168 -14.76 20.14 12.56
N ALA A 169 -15.40 19.11 12.00
CA ALA A 169 -16.70 18.65 12.47
C ALA A 169 -16.70 18.15 13.93
N ARG A 170 -15.52 17.82 14.49
CA ARG A 170 -15.40 17.27 15.84
C ARG A 170 -15.58 18.32 16.93
N ASP A 171 -15.25 19.58 16.65
CA ASP A 171 -15.35 20.67 17.64
C ASP A 171 -15.83 22.03 17.08
N GLY A 172 -16.11 22.10 15.77
CA GLY A 172 -16.56 23.30 15.09
C GLY A 172 -15.46 24.34 14.87
N GLN A 173 -14.20 24.03 15.17
CA GLN A 173 -13.10 24.95 14.94
C GLN A 173 -12.89 25.14 13.44
N THR A 174 -12.77 26.40 13.02
CA THR A 174 -12.39 26.75 11.66
C THR A 174 -10.88 26.90 11.56
N TYR A 175 -10.25 26.32 10.54
CA TYR A 175 -8.82 26.46 10.26
C TYR A 175 -8.62 27.00 8.85
N GLU A 176 -7.81 28.04 8.72
CA GLU A 176 -7.38 28.52 7.40
C GLU A 176 -6.46 27.49 6.72
N THR A 177 -6.50 27.44 5.38
CA THR A 177 -5.65 26.55 4.58
C THR A 177 -4.81 27.32 3.58
N VAL A 178 -3.63 26.80 3.25
CA VAL A 178 -2.71 27.43 2.32
C VAL A 178 -2.06 26.41 1.40
N GLN A 179 -2.04 26.74 0.11
CA GLN A 179 -1.35 25.92 -0.88
C GLN A 179 0.13 26.29 -0.93
N ILE A 180 0.99 25.30 -0.74
CA ILE A 180 2.44 25.47 -0.84
C ILE A 180 2.96 24.36 -1.76
N GLY A 181 3.37 24.74 -2.96
CA GLY A 181 3.64 23.77 -4.03
C GLY A 181 2.39 22.93 -4.35
N GLY A 182 2.56 21.61 -4.42
CA GLY A 182 1.47 20.65 -4.63
C GLY A 182 0.69 20.26 -3.36
N GLN A 183 0.97 20.90 -2.22
CA GLN A 183 0.46 20.50 -0.91
C GLN A 183 -0.51 21.51 -0.34
N CYS A 184 -1.61 21.04 0.27
CA CYS A 184 -2.53 21.89 1.02
C CYS A 184 -2.32 21.76 2.53
N TRP A 185 -1.78 22.80 3.14
CA TRP A 185 -1.44 22.82 4.56
C TRP A 185 -2.49 23.58 5.36
N MET A 186 -2.79 23.13 6.57
CA MET A 186 -3.39 24.04 7.56
C MET A 186 -2.42 25.21 7.80
N ALA A 187 -2.92 26.44 7.76
CA ALA A 187 -2.15 27.65 8.04
C ALA A 187 -1.97 27.88 9.56
N GLU A 188 -2.71 27.14 10.38
CA GLU A 188 -2.68 27.22 11.84
C GLU A 188 -2.29 25.87 12.46
N ASN A 189 -1.79 25.91 13.71
CA ASN A 189 -1.60 24.68 14.46
C ASN A 189 -2.97 24.12 14.87
N LEU A 190 -3.10 22.80 14.86
CA LEU A 190 -4.33 22.14 15.29
C LEU A 190 -4.63 22.44 16.77
N THR A 191 -5.90 22.73 17.09
CA THR A 191 -6.37 23.05 18.45
C THR A 191 -7.38 22.04 18.99
N TRP A 192 -7.64 20.95 18.26
CA TRP A 192 -8.54 19.88 18.67
C TRP A 192 -8.08 19.26 20.01
N LEU A 193 -8.89 19.44 21.06
CA LEU A 193 -8.57 19.07 22.43
C LEU A 193 -9.70 18.23 23.06
N PRO A 194 -9.71 16.90 22.84
CA PRO A 194 -10.76 16.03 23.36
C PRO A 194 -10.66 15.81 24.88
N SER A 195 -9.44 15.86 25.41
CA SER A 195 -9.13 15.82 26.84
C SER A 195 -7.86 16.63 27.09
N VAL A 196 -7.55 16.95 28.35
CA VAL A 196 -6.29 17.62 28.70
C VAL A 196 -5.63 16.90 29.88
N SER A 197 -4.33 16.70 29.75
CA SER A 197 -3.53 15.87 30.65
C SER A 197 -2.53 16.72 31.41
N HIS A 198 -2.29 16.36 32.66
CA HIS A 198 -1.28 17.02 33.47
C HIS A 198 0.11 16.77 32.86
N SER A 199 0.97 17.80 32.84
CA SER A 199 2.20 17.75 32.06
C SER A 199 3.20 16.68 32.52
N TYR A 200 3.14 16.18 33.76
CA TYR A 200 4.06 15.14 34.23
C TYR A 200 3.77 13.76 33.63
N TYR A 201 2.57 13.53 33.10
CA TYR A 201 2.25 12.30 32.37
C TYR A 201 2.82 12.36 30.95
N GLY A 202 3.45 11.26 30.52
CA GLY A 202 3.95 11.05 29.16
C GLY A 202 3.98 9.56 28.86
N SER A 203 3.81 9.20 27.59
CA SER A 203 3.85 7.81 27.14
C SER A 203 4.17 7.75 25.65
N ASP A 204 4.86 6.69 25.25
CA ASP A 204 5.13 6.37 23.84
C ASP A 204 3.98 5.55 23.22
N THR A 205 3.02 5.07 24.02
CA THR A 205 1.92 4.18 23.60
C THR A 205 0.53 4.73 23.92
N SER A 206 0.37 5.53 24.97
CA SER A 206 -0.91 6.11 25.38
C SER A 206 -1.06 7.55 24.88
N PRO A 207 -2.24 7.96 24.37
CA PRO A 207 -2.45 9.32 23.90
C PRO A 207 -2.59 10.32 25.05
N TYR A 208 -1.86 11.43 24.98
CA TYR A 208 -1.93 12.55 25.89
C TYR A 208 -1.97 13.89 25.13
N TYR A 209 -2.64 14.87 25.73
CA TYR A 209 -2.84 16.20 25.16
C TYR A 209 -2.48 17.25 26.21
N TYR A 210 -1.68 18.24 25.82
CA TYR A 210 -1.18 19.26 26.75
C TYR A 210 -1.49 20.66 26.23
N VAL A 211 -1.74 21.57 27.16
CA VAL A 211 -1.75 23.01 26.90
C VAL A 211 -0.58 23.60 27.67
N TYR A 212 0.24 24.42 27.00
CA TYR A 212 1.49 24.94 27.57
C TYR A 212 1.21 25.65 28.91
N SER A 213 1.96 25.28 29.96
CA SER A 213 1.81 25.78 31.34
C SER A 213 0.47 25.51 32.03
N TYR A 214 -0.48 24.79 31.42
CA TYR A 214 -1.71 24.35 32.09
C TYR A 214 -1.48 23.00 32.76
N GLN A 215 -1.93 22.87 34.01
CA GLN A 215 -1.72 21.67 34.84
C GLN A 215 -3.03 21.05 35.33
N GLY A 216 -4.19 21.56 34.89
CA GLY A 216 -5.48 20.96 35.21
C GLY A 216 -5.87 19.85 34.23
N THR A 217 -7.07 19.31 34.42
CA THR A 217 -7.69 18.30 33.56
C THR A 217 -9.00 18.80 32.92
N ASN A 218 -9.37 20.07 33.12
CA ASN A 218 -10.60 20.64 32.60
C ASN A 218 -10.35 21.27 31.20
N VAL A 219 -11.01 20.72 30.18
CA VAL A 219 -10.86 21.18 28.79
C VAL A 219 -11.33 22.61 28.60
N ALA A 220 -12.46 23.01 29.20
CA ALA A 220 -13.00 24.36 29.02
C ALA A 220 -12.07 25.42 29.64
N GLU A 221 -11.51 25.14 30.82
CA GLU A 221 -10.50 26.01 31.43
C GLU A 221 -9.21 26.06 30.61
N ALA A 222 -8.73 24.91 30.11
CA ALA A 222 -7.54 24.85 29.27
C ALA A 222 -7.73 25.69 28.00
N LYS A 223 -8.89 25.56 27.33
CA LYS A 223 -9.25 26.34 26.14
C LYS A 223 -9.34 27.84 26.42
N ALA A 224 -9.66 28.25 27.65
CA ALA A 224 -9.72 29.66 28.04
C ALA A 224 -8.33 30.28 28.32
N THR A 225 -7.25 29.49 28.38
CA THR A 225 -5.91 30.02 28.64
C THR A 225 -5.32 30.74 27.43
N ASP A 226 -4.49 31.76 27.68
CA ASP A 226 -3.76 32.49 26.64
C ASP A 226 -2.89 31.55 25.78
N ASN A 227 -2.25 30.55 26.40
CA ASN A 227 -1.39 29.64 25.66
C ASN A 227 -2.17 28.77 24.67
N PHE A 228 -3.37 28.30 25.04
CA PHE A 228 -4.23 27.57 24.10
C PHE A 228 -4.66 28.47 22.94
N GLN A 229 -5.20 29.67 23.25
CA GLN A 229 -5.72 30.60 22.24
C GLN A 229 -4.66 31.03 21.22
N ASN A 230 -3.39 31.00 21.61
CA ASN A 230 -2.31 31.53 20.80
C ASN A 230 -1.39 30.47 20.18
N TYR A 231 -1.26 29.28 20.79
CA TYR A 231 -0.36 28.23 20.27
C TYR A 231 -1.05 26.89 20.02
N GLY A 232 -2.28 26.73 20.51
CA GLY A 232 -3.04 25.49 20.39
C GLY A 232 -2.57 24.42 21.37
N VAL A 233 -2.56 23.18 20.88
CA VAL A 233 -2.33 21.98 21.67
C VAL A 233 -0.96 21.38 21.36
N LEU A 234 -0.34 20.79 22.37
CA LEU A 234 0.82 19.94 22.23
C LEU A 234 0.38 18.48 22.39
N TYR A 235 0.63 17.67 21.38
CA TYR A 235 0.26 16.26 21.29
C TYR A 235 1.49 15.41 21.57
N ASN A 236 1.36 14.29 22.26
CA ASN A 236 2.40 13.26 22.20
C ASN A 236 2.26 12.41 20.94
N TRP A 237 3.23 11.51 20.71
CA TRP A 237 3.27 10.78 19.45
C TRP A 237 1.98 9.97 19.17
N PRO A 238 1.47 9.15 20.11
CA PRO A 238 0.20 8.45 19.90
C PRO A 238 -0.99 9.37 19.59
N SER A 239 -1.17 10.48 20.33
CA SER A 239 -2.30 11.39 20.06
C SER A 239 -2.15 12.15 18.75
N SER A 240 -0.93 12.50 18.35
CA SER A 240 -0.68 13.24 17.10
C SER A 240 -1.07 12.46 15.84
N ARG A 241 -0.95 11.13 15.86
CA ARG A 241 -1.33 10.25 14.73
C ARG A 241 -2.82 10.22 14.45
N MET A 242 -3.64 10.57 15.44
CA MET A 242 -5.11 10.55 15.35
C MET A 242 -5.70 11.97 15.42
N ALA A 243 -4.84 13.00 15.45
CA ALA A 243 -5.27 14.35 15.75
C ALA A 243 -5.94 15.02 14.55
N CYS A 244 -5.49 14.76 13.32
CA CYS A 244 -6.03 15.40 12.13
C CYS A 244 -7.49 14.99 11.83
N PRO A 245 -8.33 15.90 11.33
CA PRO A 245 -9.72 15.59 10.98
C PRO A 245 -9.77 14.69 9.74
N GLN A 246 -10.92 14.07 9.50
CA GLN A 246 -11.15 13.22 8.32
C GLN A 246 -10.77 13.94 7.01
N GLY A 247 -10.13 13.21 6.09
CA GLY A 247 -9.59 13.75 4.84
C GLY A 247 -8.34 14.62 4.99
N TRP A 248 -7.77 14.71 6.20
CA TRP A 248 -6.50 15.37 6.51
C TRP A 248 -5.62 14.43 7.33
N HIS A 249 -4.31 14.47 7.10
CA HIS A 249 -3.39 13.56 7.78
C HIS A 249 -2.21 14.30 8.41
N LEU A 250 -1.50 13.60 9.30
CA LEU A 250 -0.24 14.08 9.85
C LEU A 250 0.89 13.90 8.81
N PRO A 251 1.61 14.97 8.42
CA PRO A 251 2.58 14.89 7.33
C PRO A 251 3.76 13.97 7.61
N THR A 252 4.21 13.25 6.58
CA THR A 252 5.42 12.42 6.61
C THR A 252 6.69 13.28 6.51
N ASP A 253 7.85 12.70 6.82
CA ASP A 253 9.14 13.38 6.69
C ASP A 253 9.46 13.77 5.24
N ALA A 254 9.04 12.94 4.28
CA ALA A 254 9.13 13.20 2.85
C ALA A 254 8.21 14.35 2.42
N GLN A 255 6.96 14.39 2.92
CA GLN A 255 6.05 15.50 2.63
C GLN A 255 6.56 16.82 3.22
N TRP A 256 7.19 16.79 4.39
CA TRP A 256 7.91 17.95 4.89
C TRP A 256 9.08 18.35 3.99
N ALA A 257 9.87 17.40 3.46
CA ALA A 257 10.96 17.71 2.54
C ALA A 257 10.46 18.41 1.27
N LEU A 258 9.36 17.95 0.66
CA LEU A 258 8.74 18.61 -0.50
C LEU A 258 8.38 20.08 -0.21
N LEU A 259 7.80 20.36 0.96
CA LEU A 259 7.52 21.73 1.40
C LEU A 259 8.81 22.57 1.46
N ILE A 260 9.85 22.04 2.10
CA ILE A 260 11.12 22.74 2.29
C ILE A 260 11.82 23.01 0.95
N ASP A 261 11.87 22.02 0.06
CA ASP A 261 12.48 22.13 -1.26
C ASP A 261 11.75 23.15 -2.12
N PHE A 262 10.40 23.13 -2.13
CA PHE A 262 9.60 24.13 -2.82
C PHE A 262 9.89 25.56 -2.32
N LEU A 263 10.18 25.71 -1.03
CA LEU A 263 10.52 26.99 -0.42
C LEU A 263 12.00 27.40 -0.60
N GLY A 264 12.79 26.61 -1.32
CA GLY A 264 14.17 26.93 -1.68
C GLY A 264 15.22 26.24 -0.81
N GLY A 265 14.86 25.16 -0.11
CA GLY A 265 15.76 24.32 0.67
C GLY A 265 15.89 24.70 2.14
N ASP A 266 16.57 23.84 2.90
CA ASP A 266 16.64 23.89 4.37
C ASP A 266 17.11 25.23 4.92
N ASP A 267 18.05 25.92 4.26
CA ASP A 267 18.68 27.15 4.78
C ASP A 267 17.76 28.39 4.79
N VAL A 268 16.69 28.38 3.99
CA VAL A 268 15.83 29.55 3.78
C VAL A 268 14.35 29.29 4.03
N ALA A 269 13.91 28.03 3.92
CA ALA A 269 12.51 27.68 4.02
C ALA A 269 11.90 28.07 5.37
N GLY A 270 12.66 27.94 6.46
CA GLY A 270 12.16 28.26 7.80
C GLY A 270 11.73 29.72 7.96
N GLY A 271 12.48 30.66 7.39
CA GLY A 271 12.14 32.07 7.36
C GLY A 271 10.87 32.34 6.55
N LYS A 272 10.67 31.65 5.43
CA LYS A 272 9.43 31.76 4.63
C LYS A 272 8.22 31.18 5.35
N MET A 273 8.41 30.19 6.22
CA MET A 273 7.34 29.52 6.98
C MET A 273 6.96 30.24 8.28
N LYS A 274 7.89 30.92 8.94
CA LYS A 274 7.63 31.60 10.22
C LYS A 274 6.67 32.78 10.03
N SER A 275 5.73 32.91 10.96
CA SER A 275 4.95 34.15 11.14
C SER A 275 5.88 35.35 11.37
N THR A 276 5.50 36.52 10.83
CA THR A 276 6.26 37.78 10.97
C THR A 276 5.99 38.52 12.28
N ARG A 277 5.07 38.01 13.12
CA ARG A 277 4.72 38.66 14.40
C ARG A 277 5.92 38.66 15.36
N THR A 278 6.41 39.84 15.72
CA THR A 278 7.47 40.08 16.72
C THR A 278 7.02 41.09 17.78
N ALA A 279 7.76 41.20 18.88
CA ALA A 279 7.54 42.28 19.86
C ALA A 279 7.60 43.67 19.16
N PRO A 280 6.76 44.66 19.54
CA PRO A 280 5.91 44.71 20.73
C PRO A 280 4.46 44.19 20.56
N GLU A 281 4.11 43.57 19.43
CA GLU A 281 2.76 43.05 19.19
C GLU A 281 2.33 42.03 20.27
N PRO A 282 1.05 41.97 20.68
CA PRO A 282 0.59 40.93 21.60
C PRO A 282 0.74 39.53 20.97
N HIS A 283 0.87 38.56 21.87
CA HIS A 283 1.00 37.12 21.64
C HIS A 283 -0.04 36.58 20.62
N PRO A 284 0.25 35.55 19.79
CA PRO A 284 1.48 34.74 19.70
C PRO A 284 2.59 35.42 18.88
N ARG A 285 3.84 35.34 19.35
CA ARG A 285 4.99 36.03 18.69
C ARG A 285 6.32 35.32 18.84
N TRP A 286 7.20 35.55 17.86
CA TRP A 286 8.61 35.15 17.92
C TRP A 286 9.44 36.19 18.70
N THR A 287 10.40 35.70 19.48
CA THR A 287 11.44 36.56 20.08
C THR A 287 12.35 37.12 18.99
N SER A 288 12.79 38.37 19.16
CA SER A 288 13.81 38.98 18.28
C SER A 288 15.10 38.12 18.28
N PRO A 289 15.75 37.88 17.13
CA PRO A 289 15.60 38.60 15.87
C PRO A 289 14.52 38.08 14.89
N ASN A 290 13.92 36.92 15.13
CA ASN A 290 13.07 36.22 14.16
C ASN A 290 13.72 36.15 12.75
N THR A 291 14.99 35.73 12.71
CA THR A 291 15.86 35.82 11.53
C THR A 291 15.20 35.26 10.28
N GLY A 292 15.18 36.04 9.20
CA GLY A 292 14.68 35.64 7.89
C GLY A 292 13.17 35.47 7.77
N ALA A 293 12.39 35.78 8.82
CA ALA A 293 10.95 35.60 8.80
C ALA A 293 10.26 36.53 7.79
N THR A 294 9.55 35.94 6.83
CA THR A 294 8.77 36.68 5.82
C THR A 294 7.32 36.21 5.72
N ASN A 295 7.02 35.02 6.24
CA ASN A 295 5.73 34.35 6.08
C ASN A 295 5.21 34.27 4.64
N THR A 296 6.11 34.33 3.64
CA THR A 296 5.72 34.36 2.22
C THR A 296 5.09 33.06 1.75
N SER A 297 5.25 31.95 2.50
CA SER A 297 4.55 30.70 2.21
C SER A 297 3.12 30.65 2.76
N GLY A 298 2.73 31.58 3.62
CA GLY A 298 1.45 31.55 4.34
C GLY A 298 1.31 30.44 5.39
N PHE A 299 2.33 29.58 5.56
CA PHE A 299 2.36 28.53 6.59
C PHE A 299 2.20 29.10 8.00
N SER A 300 2.61 30.35 8.27
CA SER A 300 2.31 31.05 9.52
C SER A 300 2.72 30.30 10.79
N GLY A 301 3.89 29.67 10.75
CA GLY A 301 4.44 28.87 11.85
C GLY A 301 4.64 29.69 13.13
N LEU A 302 4.18 29.14 14.26
CA LEU A 302 4.21 29.77 15.58
C LEU A 302 5.20 29.07 16.53
N PRO A 303 5.85 29.81 17.44
CA PRO A 303 6.82 29.28 18.39
C PRO A 303 6.14 28.72 19.65
N GLY A 304 5.31 27.68 19.48
CA GLY A 304 4.53 27.07 20.56
C GLY A 304 5.36 26.35 21.63
N GLY A 305 6.67 26.19 21.41
CA GLY A 305 7.54 25.44 22.31
C GLY A 305 7.20 23.95 22.32
N ARG A 306 7.56 23.28 23.42
CA ARG A 306 7.34 21.84 23.60
C ARG A 306 7.12 21.46 25.06
N ARG A 307 6.63 20.23 25.26
CA ARG A 307 6.71 19.50 26.53
C ARG A 307 7.82 18.45 26.43
N ASN A 308 8.77 18.43 27.37
CA ASN A 308 9.81 17.41 27.45
C ASN A 308 9.32 16.16 28.20
N ALA A 309 10.01 15.03 28.03
CA ALA A 309 9.79 13.76 28.74
C ALA A 309 9.51 13.90 30.26
N ASN A 310 10.25 14.77 30.95
CA ASN A 310 10.11 15.03 32.39
C ASN A 310 8.92 15.94 32.77
N GLY A 311 8.08 16.32 31.81
CA GLY A 311 6.90 17.16 32.01
C GLY A 311 7.14 18.66 32.06
N THR A 312 8.38 19.11 31.88
CA THR A 312 8.68 20.53 31.78
C THR A 312 8.31 21.09 30.41
N PHE A 313 7.79 22.31 30.39
CA PHE A 313 7.56 23.08 29.18
C PHE A 313 8.72 24.04 28.93
N ASN A 314 9.18 24.15 27.69
CA ASN A 314 10.23 25.10 27.32
C ASN A 314 10.13 25.59 25.86
N HIS A 315 11.00 26.55 25.51
CA HIS A 315 11.16 27.11 24.16
C HIS A 315 9.94 27.83 23.54
N VAL A 316 8.88 28.08 24.31
CA VAL A 316 7.81 28.99 23.86
C VAL A 316 8.40 30.35 23.49
N CYS A 317 7.88 30.97 22.43
CA CYS A 317 8.41 32.20 21.82
C CYS A 317 9.79 32.07 21.12
N TYR A 318 10.48 30.93 21.21
CA TYR A 318 11.81 30.74 20.59
C TYR A 318 11.82 29.69 19.49
N THR A 319 11.06 28.60 19.66
CA THR A 319 11.11 27.48 18.72
C THR A 319 9.71 26.89 18.56
N GLY A 320 9.32 26.63 17.31
CA GLY A 320 8.16 25.82 16.98
C GLY A 320 8.58 24.39 16.67
N TYR A 321 7.80 23.41 17.12
CA TYR A 321 8.06 21.99 16.90
C TYR A 321 6.80 21.33 16.33
N TRP A 322 6.95 20.59 15.24
CA TRP A 322 5.87 19.85 14.60
C TRP A 322 6.23 18.39 14.39
N TRP A 323 5.27 17.51 14.67
CA TRP A 323 5.42 16.09 14.42
C TRP A 323 5.51 15.75 12.93
N SER A 324 6.29 14.72 12.62
CA SER A 324 6.18 13.93 11.41
C SER A 324 5.57 12.57 11.73
N SER A 325 4.83 12.01 10.77
CA SER A 325 4.32 10.64 10.85
C SER A 325 5.38 9.55 10.63
N THR A 326 6.54 9.93 10.10
CA THR A 326 7.64 9.00 9.84
C THR A 326 8.47 8.77 11.10
N GLY A 327 8.47 7.51 11.57
CA GLY A 327 9.33 7.08 12.68
C GLY A 327 10.82 7.19 12.37
N LEU A 328 11.62 7.47 13.41
CA LEU A 328 13.09 7.49 13.33
C LEU A 328 13.71 6.26 13.99
N SER A 329 13.14 5.85 15.13
CA SER A 329 13.55 4.67 15.89
C SER A 329 12.37 4.13 16.71
N PRO A 330 12.53 3.03 17.46
CA PRO A 330 11.47 2.54 18.34
C PRO A 330 10.96 3.59 19.35
N THR A 331 11.84 4.48 19.83
CA THR A 331 11.53 5.49 20.85
C THR A 331 11.43 6.92 20.31
N ASN A 332 11.84 7.16 19.06
CA ASN A 332 11.92 8.50 18.48
C ASN A 332 11.20 8.59 17.14
N THR A 333 10.67 9.77 16.83
CA THR A 333 10.11 10.11 15.52
C THR A 333 10.73 11.41 14.98
N TRP A 334 10.62 11.63 13.68
CA TRP A 334 11.10 12.87 13.07
C TRP A 334 10.25 14.07 13.52
N VAL A 335 10.94 15.20 13.72
CA VAL A 335 10.33 16.46 14.14
C VAL A 335 10.89 17.57 13.26
N ARG A 336 10.00 18.47 12.80
CA ARG A 336 10.38 19.72 12.14
C ARG A 336 10.43 20.86 13.13
N THR A 337 11.46 21.70 13.00
CA THR A 337 11.67 22.83 13.89
C THR A 337 11.86 24.12 13.13
N LEU A 338 11.31 25.20 13.67
CA LEU A 338 11.58 26.56 13.23
C LEU A 338 12.13 27.32 14.43
N ASP A 339 13.28 27.97 14.28
CA ASP A 339 13.96 28.67 15.37
C ASP A 339 13.98 30.19 15.14
N TYR A 340 13.90 30.96 16.23
CA TYR A 340 13.90 32.42 16.19
C TYR A 340 15.19 33.02 15.64
N SER A 341 16.34 32.33 15.78
CA SER A 341 17.65 32.87 15.44
C SER A 341 18.17 32.45 14.06
N TYR A 342 17.50 31.48 13.41
CA TYR A 342 17.88 30.95 12.10
C TYR A 342 16.78 31.15 11.04
N ALA A 343 17.19 31.32 9.79
CA ALA A 343 16.28 31.37 8.64
C ALA A 343 15.95 29.98 8.09
N GLY A 344 16.66 28.94 8.52
CA GLY A 344 16.44 27.59 8.05
C GLY A 344 15.35 26.83 8.79
N ALA A 345 14.85 25.76 8.16
CA ALA A 345 14.00 24.77 8.81
C ALA A 345 14.87 23.62 9.33
N GLY A 346 14.70 23.25 10.59
CA GLY A 346 15.45 22.18 11.23
C GLY A 346 14.71 20.84 11.16
N ARG A 347 15.50 19.76 11.18
CA ARG A 347 15.04 18.38 11.26
C ARG A 347 15.80 17.66 12.36
N SER A 348 15.09 17.01 13.28
CA SER A 348 15.70 16.31 14.42
C SER A 348 14.83 15.15 14.92
N GLY A 349 15.39 14.29 15.78
CA GLY A 349 14.63 13.23 16.44
C GLY A 349 14.04 13.69 17.78
N GLY A 350 12.73 13.52 17.95
CA GLY A 350 12.03 13.74 19.22
C GLY A 350 11.55 12.43 19.85
N GLY A 351 11.64 12.31 21.18
CA GLY A 351 11.10 11.16 21.92
C GLY A 351 9.58 11.12 21.83
N LYS A 352 8.99 9.93 21.72
CA LYS A 352 7.54 9.76 21.49
C LYS A 352 6.66 10.26 22.65
N ASP A 353 7.24 10.40 23.85
CA ASP A 353 6.63 10.96 25.07
C ASP A 353 6.72 12.49 25.19
N TYR A 354 7.32 13.17 24.21
CA TYR A 354 7.36 14.64 24.14
C TYR A 354 5.99 15.17 23.72
N GLY A 355 5.75 16.47 23.92
CA GLY A 355 4.57 17.16 23.37
C GLY A 355 4.98 18.19 22.33
N PHE A 356 4.53 18.03 21.09
CA PHE A 356 4.74 18.98 19.98
C PHE A 356 3.42 19.36 19.30
N SER A 357 3.43 20.46 18.56
CA SER A 357 2.26 20.87 17.78
C SER A 357 2.01 19.92 16.60
N VAL A 358 0.75 19.87 16.16
CA VAL A 358 0.35 19.18 14.93
C VAL A 358 -0.07 20.22 13.91
N ARG A 359 0.28 19.96 12.66
CA ARG A 359 -0.23 20.70 11.51
C ARG A 359 -0.61 19.70 10.43
N CYS A 360 -1.88 19.70 10.07
CA CYS A 360 -2.39 18.70 9.15
C CYS A 360 -2.16 19.13 7.70
N LEU A 361 -2.01 18.11 6.86
CA LEU A 361 -1.84 18.23 5.43
C LEU A 361 -3.00 17.53 4.74
N LYS A 362 -3.47 18.11 3.64
CA LYS A 362 -4.28 17.45 2.63
C LYS A 362 -3.46 17.47 1.34
N TYR A 363 -3.14 16.30 0.82
CA TYR A 363 -2.33 16.15 -0.39
C TYR A 363 -3.19 15.60 -1.53
N LYS A 364 -2.84 15.93 -2.77
CA LYS A 364 -3.53 15.37 -3.93
C LYS A 364 -3.16 13.88 -3.99
N ALA A 365 -4.15 12.99 -3.93
CA ALA A 365 -3.97 11.54 -4.04
C ALA A 365 -3.41 11.06 -5.41
N SER A 366 -2.84 11.94 -6.23
CA SER A 366 -2.37 11.56 -7.57
C SER A 366 -1.07 10.75 -7.58
N ASP A 367 -0.41 10.55 -6.43
CA ASP A 367 0.80 9.72 -6.31
C ASP A 367 0.65 8.56 -5.29
N ASN A 368 -0.49 8.45 -4.59
CA ASN A 368 -0.72 7.36 -3.64
C ASN A 368 -1.70 6.36 -4.25
N GLN A 369 -1.25 5.13 -4.44
CA GLN A 369 -2.09 4.05 -4.91
C GLN A 369 -2.79 3.40 -3.72
N PRO A 370 -3.99 2.83 -3.93
CA PRO A 370 -4.61 2.04 -2.88
C PRO A 370 -3.72 0.83 -2.54
N PRO A 371 -3.88 0.25 -1.33
CA PRO A 371 -3.21 -0.99 -0.97
C PRO A 371 -3.44 -2.07 -2.05
N GLY A 372 -2.46 -2.93 -2.26
CA GLY A 372 -2.69 -4.18 -2.99
C GLY A 372 -3.75 -5.04 -2.30
N PRO A 373 -4.52 -5.85 -3.04
CA PRO A 373 -5.51 -6.72 -2.42
C PRO A 373 -4.83 -7.69 -1.44
N PRO A 374 -5.40 -7.89 -0.24
CA PRO A 374 -4.97 -8.97 0.64
C PRO A 374 -4.87 -10.29 -0.12
N SER A 375 -3.79 -11.02 0.10
CA SER A 375 -3.42 -12.22 -0.67
C SER A 375 -2.63 -13.22 0.17
N SER A 376 -2.35 -14.40 -0.40
CA SER A 376 -1.65 -15.51 0.26
C SER A 376 -2.31 -15.90 1.59
N PRO A 377 -3.61 -16.28 1.56
CA PRO A 377 -4.32 -16.68 2.76
C PRO A 377 -3.69 -17.94 3.36
N ASN A 378 -3.60 -17.96 4.69
CA ASN A 378 -3.36 -19.17 5.44
C ASN A 378 -4.43 -19.27 6.53
N PRO A 379 -5.24 -20.34 6.59
CA PRO A 379 -5.26 -21.49 5.68
C PRO A 379 -5.50 -21.12 4.21
N GLU A 380 -5.01 -21.95 3.29
CA GLU A 380 -5.29 -21.79 1.85
C GLU A 380 -6.80 -21.81 1.59
N ASP A 381 -7.23 -21.16 0.51
CA ASP A 381 -8.65 -21.12 0.14
C ASP A 381 -9.20 -22.52 -0.14
N GLY A 382 -10.30 -22.87 0.54
CA GLY A 382 -10.91 -24.20 0.50
C GLY A 382 -10.15 -25.27 1.27
N ALA A 383 -9.18 -24.91 2.12
CA ALA A 383 -8.40 -25.88 2.87
C ALA A 383 -9.28 -26.72 3.80
N THR A 384 -9.12 -28.04 3.72
CA THR A 384 -9.72 -28.99 4.65
C THR A 384 -8.69 -29.46 5.67
N ASN A 385 -9.14 -30.12 6.74
CA ASN A 385 -8.29 -30.73 7.75
C ASN A 385 -7.39 -29.74 8.51
N GLN A 386 -7.85 -28.51 8.70
CA GLN A 386 -7.15 -27.49 9.50
C GLN A 386 -7.35 -27.78 10.98
N LEU A 387 -6.42 -27.41 11.87
CA LEU A 387 -6.64 -27.64 13.30
C LEU A 387 -7.78 -26.74 13.82
N ILE A 388 -8.45 -27.17 14.89
CA ILE A 388 -9.52 -26.37 15.50
C ILE A 388 -9.01 -25.10 16.19
N GLU A 389 -7.70 -24.96 16.40
CA GLU A 389 -7.04 -23.76 16.95
C GLU A 389 -6.27 -22.99 15.85
N THR A 390 -6.67 -23.16 14.58
CA THR A 390 -5.97 -22.53 13.47
C THR A 390 -6.25 -21.03 13.40
N ASP A 391 -5.18 -20.24 13.54
CA ASP A 391 -5.14 -18.82 13.20
C ASP A 391 -5.27 -18.59 11.69
N ILE A 392 -5.90 -17.47 11.31
CA ILE A 392 -5.90 -16.99 9.93
C ILE A 392 -4.82 -15.91 9.75
N SER A 393 -4.12 -15.93 8.63
CA SER A 393 -3.14 -14.90 8.27
C SER A 393 -3.15 -14.59 6.78
N TRP A 394 -2.67 -13.40 6.44
CA TRP A 394 -2.66 -12.88 5.07
C TRP A 394 -1.41 -12.03 4.84
N THR A 395 -1.18 -11.69 3.58
CA THR A 395 -0.18 -10.72 3.14
C THR A 395 -0.87 -9.57 2.43
N CYS A 396 -0.32 -8.37 2.56
CA CYS A 396 -0.78 -7.19 1.87
C CYS A 396 0.39 -6.24 1.70
N THR A 397 0.43 -5.52 0.59
CA THR A 397 1.50 -4.58 0.26
C THR A 397 0.86 -3.31 -0.25
N ASP A 398 1.42 -2.18 0.11
CA ASP A 398 1.07 -0.91 -0.48
C ASP A 398 2.13 -0.53 -1.53
N PRO A 399 1.76 -0.01 -2.73
CA PRO A 399 2.72 0.34 -3.77
C PRO A 399 3.74 1.40 -3.34
N GLU A 400 3.35 2.28 -2.42
CA GLU A 400 4.19 3.31 -1.82
C GLU A 400 4.78 2.88 -0.46
N ALA A 401 4.52 1.63 -0.05
CA ALA A 401 4.90 1.04 1.23
C ALA A 401 4.34 1.81 2.45
N ASP A 402 3.15 2.38 2.29
CA ASP A 402 2.46 3.05 3.38
C ASP A 402 2.02 2.09 4.50
N PRO A 403 1.91 2.59 5.74
CA PRO A 403 1.43 1.78 6.86
C PRO A 403 -0.03 1.36 6.65
N LEU A 404 -0.28 0.06 6.70
CA LEU A 404 -1.62 -0.51 6.52
C LEU A 404 -2.31 -0.83 7.85
N THR A 405 -3.63 -0.72 7.83
CA THR A 405 -4.53 -1.26 8.84
C THR A 405 -5.58 -2.16 8.20
N TYR A 406 -6.19 -3.07 8.96
CA TYR A 406 -7.07 -4.10 8.43
C TYR A 406 -8.37 -4.19 9.22
N ASP A 407 -9.47 -4.38 8.49
CA ASP A 407 -10.73 -4.87 9.02
C ASP A 407 -10.88 -6.36 8.70
N ILE A 408 -11.29 -7.15 9.70
CA ILE A 408 -11.38 -8.60 9.61
C ILE A 408 -12.86 -8.99 9.63
N TYR A 409 -13.25 -9.80 8.66
CA TYR A 409 -14.56 -10.43 8.57
C TYR A 409 -14.39 -11.94 8.71
N PHE A 410 -15.15 -12.57 9.61
CA PHE A 410 -15.04 -14.00 9.90
C PHE A 410 -16.38 -14.57 10.37
N GLY A 411 -16.77 -15.75 9.86
CA GLY A 411 -17.96 -16.45 10.32
C GLY A 411 -18.30 -17.69 9.49
N THR A 412 -19.46 -18.29 9.73
CA THR A 412 -19.95 -19.48 9.00
C THR A 412 -20.89 -19.12 7.83
N GLU A 413 -21.08 -17.83 7.58
CA GLU A 413 -21.89 -17.31 6.48
C GLU A 413 -21.00 -16.97 5.28
N ALA A 414 -21.46 -17.26 4.06
CA ALA A 414 -20.72 -16.96 2.83
C ALA A 414 -20.36 -15.47 2.66
N MET A 415 -21.13 -14.58 3.31
CA MET A 415 -20.78 -13.18 3.50
C MET A 415 -20.48 -12.98 4.99
N PRO A 416 -19.23 -13.19 5.43
CA PRO A 416 -18.91 -13.20 6.85
C PRO A 416 -19.12 -11.81 7.48
N PRO A 417 -19.58 -11.73 8.75
CA PRO A 417 -19.72 -10.47 9.46
C PRO A 417 -18.36 -9.89 9.85
N GLN A 418 -18.28 -8.58 10.02
CA GLN A 418 -17.09 -7.91 10.55
C GLN A 418 -16.91 -8.26 12.03
N VAL A 419 -15.73 -8.74 12.39
CA VAL A 419 -15.39 -9.11 13.77
C VAL A 419 -14.41 -8.15 14.41
N VAL A 420 -13.55 -7.49 13.63
CA VAL A 420 -12.53 -6.56 14.12
C VAL A 420 -12.29 -5.42 13.12
N THR A 421 -11.84 -4.24 13.60
CA THR A 421 -11.47 -3.08 12.76
C THR A 421 -10.13 -2.46 13.15
N GLY A 422 -9.42 -1.90 12.17
CA GLY A 422 -8.26 -1.04 12.38
C GLY A 422 -7.03 -1.72 13.00
N VAL A 423 -6.85 -3.03 12.80
CA VAL A 423 -5.68 -3.74 13.34
C VAL A 423 -4.47 -3.62 12.43
N THR A 424 -3.27 -3.70 12.98
CA THR A 424 -2.01 -3.66 12.21
C THR A 424 -1.36 -5.03 12.04
N ALA A 425 -1.83 -6.04 12.78
CA ALA A 425 -1.35 -7.41 12.64
C ALA A 425 -1.89 -8.05 11.36
N THR A 426 -1.10 -8.91 10.73
CA THR A 426 -1.49 -9.68 9.54
C THR A 426 -1.90 -11.12 9.90
N THR A 427 -2.31 -11.32 11.15
CA THR A 427 -2.79 -12.59 11.72
C THR A 427 -3.95 -12.31 12.66
N TYR A 428 -4.86 -13.26 12.76
CA TYR A 428 -6.02 -13.20 13.63
C TYR A 428 -6.34 -14.60 14.19
N ASP A 429 -6.50 -14.66 15.51
CA ASP A 429 -6.95 -15.85 16.24
C ASP A 429 -8.48 -15.81 16.35
N PRO A 430 -9.23 -16.67 15.65
CA PRO A 430 -10.68 -16.76 15.74
C PRO A 430 -11.16 -17.51 17.00
N GLY A 431 -10.25 -18.07 17.80
CA GLY A 431 -10.49 -18.98 18.92
C GLY A 431 -10.79 -20.41 18.46
N THR A 432 -11.17 -21.27 19.42
CA THR A 432 -11.51 -22.68 19.15
C THR A 432 -12.69 -22.81 18.19
N LEU A 433 -12.43 -23.46 17.05
CA LEU A 433 -13.37 -23.68 15.96
C LEU A 433 -14.16 -24.99 16.14
N VAL A 434 -15.33 -25.06 15.51
CA VAL A 434 -16.16 -26.27 15.50
C VAL A 434 -15.70 -27.18 14.36
N ASN A 435 -15.41 -28.45 14.68
CA ASN A 435 -15.00 -29.43 13.68
C ASN A 435 -16.04 -29.59 12.55
N TYR A 436 -15.56 -29.88 11.34
CA TYR A 436 -16.38 -30.07 10.14
C TYR A 436 -17.29 -28.89 9.77
N THR A 437 -17.06 -27.72 10.35
CA THR A 437 -17.82 -26.50 10.05
C THR A 437 -17.03 -25.64 9.09
N GLU A 438 -17.61 -25.32 7.93
CA GLU A 438 -16.96 -24.41 6.98
C GLU A 438 -17.03 -22.97 7.50
N TYR A 439 -15.87 -22.31 7.54
CA TYR A 439 -15.74 -20.90 7.90
C TYR A 439 -15.30 -20.08 6.69
N PHE A 440 -15.84 -18.88 6.57
CA PHE A 440 -15.52 -17.90 5.55
C PHE A 440 -14.90 -16.67 6.19
N TRP A 441 -13.93 -16.06 5.51
CA TRP A 441 -13.27 -14.86 5.99
C TRP A 441 -12.79 -13.96 4.87
N LYS A 442 -12.69 -12.66 5.18
CA LYS A 442 -12.26 -11.61 4.25
C LYS A 442 -11.50 -10.53 5.01
N ILE A 443 -10.53 -9.93 4.34
CA ILE A 443 -9.78 -8.79 4.85
C ILE A 443 -10.03 -7.56 3.99
N VAL A 444 -10.24 -6.41 4.62
CA VAL A 444 -10.22 -5.09 3.95
C VAL A 444 -9.01 -4.33 4.45
N ALA A 445 -8.09 -4.01 3.55
CA ALA A 445 -6.89 -3.21 3.86
C ALA A 445 -7.19 -1.73 3.69
N HIS A 446 -6.65 -0.91 4.58
CA HIS A 446 -6.75 0.54 4.59
C HIS A 446 -5.34 1.12 4.66
N ASP A 447 -5.05 2.11 3.83
CA ASP A 447 -3.85 2.94 4.00
C ASP A 447 -4.13 4.12 4.96
N ASN A 448 -3.09 4.93 5.17
CA ASN A 448 -3.14 6.17 5.95
C ASN A 448 -3.72 7.37 5.18
N TYR A 449 -4.24 7.16 3.96
CA TYR A 449 -4.85 8.16 3.07
C TYR A 449 -6.33 7.88 2.78
N GLU A 450 -6.98 7.02 3.56
CA GLU A 450 -8.37 6.60 3.43
C GLU A 450 -8.67 5.77 2.16
N ASN A 451 -7.66 5.30 1.43
CA ASN A 451 -7.88 4.32 0.38
C ASN A 451 -8.06 2.93 1.00
N THR A 452 -8.94 2.16 0.38
CA THR A 452 -9.25 0.81 0.84
C THR A 452 -9.19 -0.17 -0.30
N THR A 453 -8.75 -1.39 0.01
CA THR A 453 -8.77 -2.51 -0.94
C THR A 453 -9.33 -3.73 -0.25
N GLU A 454 -10.39 -4.27 -0.83
CA GLU A 454 -11.05 -5.49 -0.39
C GLU A 454 -10.37 -6.73 -0.99
N GLY A 455 -10.06 -7.71 -0.14
CA GLY A 455 -9.57 -9.03 -0.54
C GLY A 455 -10.67 -9.98 -0.99
N ALA A 456 -10.28 -11.14 -1.52
CA ALA A 456 -11.22 -12.22 -1.79
C ALA A 456 -11.84 -12.78 -0.49
N ILE A 457 -12.99 -13.42 -0.61
CA ILE A 457 -13.55 -14.25 0.46
C ILE A 457 -12.89 -15.62 0.34
N TRP A 458 -12.24 -16.06 1.41
CA TRP A 458 -11.61 -17.38 1.52
C TRP A 458 -12.41 -18.27 2.46
N SER A 459 -12.34 -19.59 2.26
CA SER A 459 -12.92 -20.56 3.20
C SER A 459 -11.93 -21.62 3.68
N PHE A 460 -12.23 -22.22 4.82
CA PHE A 460 -11.57 -23.44 5.28
C PHE A 460 -12.49 -24.24 6.19
N THR A 461 -12.18 -25.53 6.37
CA THR A 461 -12.89 -26.44 7.27
C THR A 461 -11.92 -27.05 8.27
N PRO A 462 -12.06 -26.76 9.58
CA PRO A 462 -11.23 -27.34 10.61
C PRO A 462 -11.69 -28.77 10.95
N LEU A 463 -10.72 -29.57 11.36
CA LEU A 463 -10.81 -30.95 11.78
C LEU A 463 -9.99 -31.11 13.06
N GLN A 464 -10.61 -31.69 14.07
CA GLN A 464 -9.85 -32.25 15.18
C GLN A 464 -9.30 -33.60 14.71
N LEU A 465 -7.98 -33.70 14.55
CA LEU A 465 -7.33 -34.96 14.19
C LEU A 465 -7.47 -35.95 15.35
N GLU A 466 -7.93 -37.16 15.05
CA GLU A 466 -8.03 -38.27 15.99
C GLU A 466 -7.13 -39.44 15.58
N ILE A 467 -6.79 -40.29 16.55
CA ILE A 467 -6.06 -41.53 16.26
C ILE A 467 -6.95 -42.41 15.38
N GLY A 468 -6.42 -42.85 14.24
CA GLY A 468 -7.15 -43.62 13.23
C GLY A 468 -7.56 -42.83 11.99
N ASP A 469 -7.46 -41.49 12.01
CA ASP A 469 -7.75 -40.67 10.83
C ASP A 469 -6.69 -40.84 9.74
N GLU A 470 -7.13 -40.82 8.47
CA GLU A 470 -6.23 -40.73 7.32
C GLU A 470 -5.66 -39.32 7.21
N CYS A 471 -4.34 -39.18 7.36
CA CYS A 471 -3.65 -37.90 7.36
C CYS A 471 -2.27 -38.03 6.72
N GLN A 472 -1.90 -37.04 5.89
CA GLN A 472 -0.61 -36.92 5.20
C GLN A 472 -0.01 -38.26 4.72
N GLY A 473 -0.79 -39.00 3.94
CA GLY A 473 -0.37 -40.23 3.28
C GLY A 473 -0.38 -41.51 4.13
N GLY A 474 -0.81 -41.45 5.39
CA GLY A 474 -0.98 -42.64 6.24
C GLY A 474 -2.13 -42.48 7.23
N ILE A 475 -2.05 -43.19 8.35
CA ILE A 475 -3.07 -43.18 9.42
C ILE A 475 -2.43 -42.70 10.72
N ILE A 476 -3.08 -41.77 11.43
CA ILE A 476 -2.59 -41.24 12.70
C ILE A 476 -2.52 -42.37 13.74
N ALA A 477 -1.31 -42.73 14.13
CA ALA A 477 -1.04 -43.75 15.13
C ALA A 477 -0.97 -43.16 16.55
N TYR A 478 -0.56 -41.90 16.69
CA TYR A 478 -0.41 -41.25 17.98
C TYR A 478 -0.36 -39.73 17.83
N ILE A 479 -0.94 -39.03 18.80
CA ILE A 479 -0.86 -37.56 18.94
C ILE A 479 -0.04 -37.28 20.20
N LEU A 480 1.00 -36.45 20.07
CA LEU A 480 1.91 -36.12 21.17
C LEU A 480 1.14 -35.47 22.32
N GLN A 481 1.51 -35.82 23.54
CA GLN A 481 0.93 -35.31 24.78
C GLN A 481 1.93 -34.42 25.53
N PRO A 482 1.48 -33.52 26.42
CA PRO A 482 2.38 -32.75 27.27
C PRO A 482 3.43 -33.63 27.97
N GLY A 483 4.70 -33.35 27.70
CA GLY A 483 5.84 -34.11 28.21
C GLY A 483 6.47 -35.10 27.22
N ASP A 484 5.82 -35.36 26.08
CA ASP A 484 6.45 -36.11 24.99
C ASP A 484 7.55 -35.27 24.30
N PRO A 485 8.67 -35.89 23.85
CA PRO A 485 9.65 -35.22 23.03
C PRO A 485 9.03 -34.70 21.72
N GLY A 486 9.17 -33.40 21.46
CA GLY A 486 8.58 -32.74 20.28
C GLY A 486 7.18 -32.16 20.52
N TYR A 487 6.60 -32.30 21.71
CA TYR A 487 5.35 -31.61 22.04
C TYR A 487 5.57 -30.09 22.11
N VAL A 488 4.72 -29.35 21.41
CA VAL A 488 4.63 -27.88 21.45
C VAL A 488 3.20 -27.52 21.82
N GLU A 489 3.04 -26.66 22.84
CA GLU A 489 1.72 -26.23 23.29
C GLU A 489 1.03 -25.41 22.19
N GLY A 490 -0.20 -25.81 21.83
CA GLY A 490 -0.97 -25.19 20.74
C GLY A 490 -0.76 -25.83 19.36
N GLU A 491 0.24 -26.71 19.19
CA GLU A 491 0.49 -27.41 17.92
C GLU A 491 0.10 -28.90 18.02
N THR A 492 -0.42 -29.47 16.93
CA THR A 492 -0.72 -30.91 16.86
C THR A 492 0.38 -31.63 16.11
N HIS A 493 1.20 -32.35 16.86
CA HIS A 493 2.23 -33.24 16.33
C HIS A 493 1.93 -34.70 16.65
N GLY A 494 2.51 -35.62 15.89
CA GLY A 494 2.27 -37.03 16.11
C GLY A 494 3.08 -38.00 15.29
N ILE A 495 2.61 -39.24 15.27
CA ILE A 495 3.15 -40.33 14.48
C ILE A 495 2.06 -40.80 13.53
N ILE A 496 2.40 -40.89 12.25
CA ILE A 496 1.59 -41.49 11.19
C ILE A 496 2.19 -42.85 10.86
N ALA A 497 1.36 -43.89 10.78
CA ALA A 497 1.74 -45.21 10.33
C ALA A 497 1.29 -45.44 8.87
N ALA A 498 2.06 -46.21 8.12
CA ALA A 498 1.62 -46.68 6.80
C ALA A 498 0.35 -47.57 6.94
N ALA A 499 -0.53 -47.56 5.95
CA ALA A 499 -1.78 -48.35 5.99
C ALA A 499 -1.55 -49.88 5.89
N THR A 500 -0.43 -50.32 5.29
CA THR A 500 -0.04 -51.74 5.17
C THR A 500 1.41 -52.01 5.57
N ASP A 501 1.73 -53.26 5.92
CA ASP A 501 3.10 -53.70 6.22
C ASP A 501 3.98 -53.58 4.97
N GLN A 502 5.17 -53.00 5.11
CA GLN A 502 6.15 -52.88 4.02
C GLN A 502 6.81 -54.23 3.70
N SER A 503 6.89 -55.13 4.70
CA SER A 503 7.36 -56.49 4.50
C SER A 503 6.88 -57.41 5.63
N SER A 504 6.67 -58.68 5.30
CA SER A 504 6.34 -59.75 6.25
C SER A 504 7.52 -60.65 6.61
N ASN A 505 8.68 -60.46 5.97
CA ASN A 505 9.78 -61.42 6.06
C ASN A 505 11.14 -60.79 5.76
N VAL A 506 11.56 -59.82 6.57
CA VAL A 506 12.84 -59.12 6.37
C VAL A 506 13.73 -59.21 7.61
N GLN A 507 15.03 -59.19 7.40
CA GLN A 507 16.02 -59.13 8.48
C GLN A 507 16.26 -57.68 8.93
N TRP A 508 16.64 -57.50 10.19
CA TRP A 508 17.11 -56.19 10.65
C TRP A 508 18.50 -55.88 10.06
N GLY A 509 19.34 -56.90 9.88
CA GLY A 509 20.64 -56.82 9.18
C GLY A 509 21.86 -56.66 10.10
N CYS A 510 23.06 -56.70 9.52
CA CYS A 510 24.33 -56.48 10.23
C CYS A 510 24.50 -57.30 11.52
N TYR A 511 24.09 -58.55 11.47
CA TYR A 511 24.30 -59.50 12.57
C TYR A 511 25.78 -59.61 12.94
N GLY A 512 26.07 -59.56 14.24
CA GLY A 512 27.43 -59.57 14.78
C GLY A 512 28.12 -58.20 14.79
N THR A 513 27.48 -57.14 14.27
CA THR A 513 28.02 -55.78 14.24
C THR A 513 27.15 -54.83 15.07
N THR A 514 27.78 -54.00 15.91
CA THR A 514 27.11 -52.92 16.64
C THR A 514 27.04 -51.67 15.76
N ILE A 515 25.84 -51.16 15.51
CA ILE A 515 25.60 -49.89 14.82
C ILE A 515 25.94 -48.72 15.74
N GLY A 516 25.50 -48.79 17.01
CA GLY A 516 25.79 -47.82 18.07
C GLY A 516 25.04 -46.49 17.91
N GLY A 517 24.69 -45.87 19.03
CA GLY A 517 24.07 -44.53 19.04
C GLY A 517 22.56 -44.50 18.74
N THR A 518 21.92 -45.64 18.49
CA THR A 518 20.45 -45.70 18.45
C THR A 518 19.85 -45.56 19.86
N SER A 519 18.63 -45.05 19.95
CA SER A 519 17.87 -44.90 21.19
C SER A 519 16.55 -45.69 21.15
N ILE A 520 15.96 -45.93 22.31
CA ILE A 520 14.63 -46.55 22.45
C ILE A 520 13.49 -45.53 22.50
N ALA A 521 13.81 -44.26 22.77
CA ALA A 521 12.84 -43.24 23.15
C ALA A 521 11.87 -42.86 22.02
N LEU A 522 10.72 -42.32 22.40
CA LEU A 522 9.76 -41.71 21.48
C LEU A 522 10.43 -40.59 20.66
N GLY A 523 10.15 -40.52 19.35
CA GLY A 523 10.72 -39.53 18.44
C GLY A 523 12.13 -39.83 17.94
N THR A 524 12.69 -41.02 18.22
CA THR A 524 14.08 -41.35 17.81
C THR A 524 14.18 -42.27 16.58
N GLY A 525 13.07 -42.79 16.05
CA GLY A 525 13.07 -43.75 14.95
C GLY A 525 13.74 -43.23 13.68
N ALA A 526 13.49 -41.97 13.30
CA ALA A 526 14.12 -41.35 12.13
C ALA A 526 15.66 -41.31 12.28
N THR A 527 16.14 -40.79 13.41
CA THR A 527 17.58 -40.74 13.73
C THR A 527 18.20 -42.13 13.77
N ASN A 528 17.50 -43.10 14.36
CA ASN A 528 17.95 -44.50 14.41
C ASN A 528 18.07 -45.10 13.00
N THR A 529 17.06 -44.89 12.16
CA THR A 529 17.00 -45.38 10.78
C THR A 529 18.16 -44.82 9.97
N ALA A 530 18.40 -43.51 10.04
CA ALA A 530 19.54 -42.86 9.38
C ALA A 530 20.90 -43.43 9.85
N LEU A 531 21.07 -43.71 11.15
CA LEU A 531 22.29 -44.34 11.67
C LEU A 531 22.49 -45.77 11.15
N ILE A 532 21.41 -46.55 11.04
CA ILE A 532 21.45 -47.90 10.48
C ILE A 532 21.84 -47.83 8.99
N MET A 533 21.21 -46.93 8.23
CA MET A 533 21.51 -46.73 6.81
C MET A 533 22.96 -46.32 6.54
N ALA A 534 23.53 -45.49 7.43
CA ALA A 534 24.92 -45.05 7.31
C ALA A 534 25.96 -46.13 7.67
N ARG A 535 25.60 -47.12 8.49
CA ARG A 535 26.56 -48.04 9.12
C ARG A 535 26.34 -49.51 8.79
N CYS A 536 25.18 -49.87 8.24
CA CYS A 536 24.86 -51.24 7.88
C CYS A 536 24.95 -51.47 6.36
N SER A 537 25.87 -52.34 5.95
CA SER A 537 26.08 -52.71 4.55
C SER A 537 25.26 -53.92 4.09
N THR A 538 24.48 -54.56 4.97
CA THR A 538 23.59 -55.65 4.58
C THR A 538 22.50 -55.12 3.64
N ALA A 539 22.33 -55.76 2.48
CA ALA A 539 21.30 -55.41 1.52
C ALA A 539 19.91 -55.91 1.97
N GLY A 540 18.86 -55.18 1.60
CA GLY A 540 17.47 -55.60 1.83
C GLY A 540 17.07 -55.70 3.31
N ILE A 541 17.47 -54.71 4.11
CA ILE A 541 17.18 -54.66 5.55
C ILE A 541 15.91 -53.87 5.88
N ALA A 542 15.35 -54.11 7.06
CA ALA A 542 14.14 -53.43 7.55
C ALA A 542 14.20 -51.90 7.47
N ALA A 543 15.29 -51.29 7.93
CA ALA A 543 15.47 -49.84 7.91
C ALA A 543 15.43 -49.26 6.50
N ARG A 544 16.04 -49.95 5.54
CA ARG A 544 16.10 -49.56 4.12
C ARG A 544 14.72 -49.57 3.46
N LEU A 545 13.88 -50.56 3.80
CA LEU A 545 12.52 -50.63 3.29
C LEU A 545 11.66 -49.42 3.72
N CYS A 546 11.95 -48.83 4.88
CA CYS A 546 11.27 -47.60 5.30
C CYS A 546 11.93 -46.37 4.69
N ASP A 547 13.26 -46.26 4.76
CA ASP A 547 14.03 -45.07 4.32
C ASP A 547 13.93 -44.81 2.80
N GLU A 548 13.77 -45.86 1.99
CA GLU A 548 13.60 -45.76 0.53
C GLU A 548 12.10 -45.78 0.13
N LEU A 549 11.16 -45.71 1.08
CA LEU A 549 9.73 -45.78 0.79
C LEU A 549 9.19 -44.42 0.32
N GLU A 550 8.62 -44.40 -0.88
CA GLU A 550 7.72 -43.34 -1.35
C GLU A 550 6.28 -43.84 -1.29
N LEU A 551 5.47 -43.26 -0.40
CA LEU A 551 4.07 -43.65 -0.22
C LEU A 551 3.18 -42.40 -0.14
N ASN A 552 2.16 -42.36 -1.01
CA ASN A 552 1.16 -41.29 -1.06
C ASN A 552 1.74 -39.86 -1.15
N GLY A 553 2.89 -39.71 -1.83
CA GLY A 553 3.55 -38.41 -2.04
C GLY A 553 4.58 -38.03 -0.97
N TYR A 554 4.87 -38.90 -0.01
CA TYR A 554 5.83 -38.67 1.07
C TYR A 554 6.99 -39.68 1.01
N ASP A 555 8.22 -39.21 1.23
CA ASP A 555 9.49 -39.93 1.14
C ASP A 555 10.30 -39.91 2.45
N ASP A 556 9.71 -39.43 3.55
CA ASP A 556 10.31 -39.24 4.87
C ASP A 556 9.97 -40.37 5.86
N TRP A 557 9.68 -41.57 5.35
CA TRP A 557 9.30 -42.74 6.14
C TRP A 557 10.50 -43.38 6.84
N TYR A 558 10.30 -43.90 8.05
CA TYR A 558 11.36 -44.51 8.84
C TYR A 558 10.88 -45.74 9.65
N LEU A 559 11.84 -46.53 10.12
CA LEU A 559 11.57 -47.67 11.00
C LEU A 559 11.39 -47.14 12.44
N PRO A 560 10.27 -47.45 13.13
CA PRO A 560 9.97 -46.86 14.44
C PRO A 560 10.94 -47.31 15.52
N SER A 561 11.25 -46.41 16.47
CA SER A 561 11.91 -46.76 17.73
C SER A 561 11.04 -47.69 18.56
N LYS A 562 11.62 -48.27 19.63
CA LYS A 562 10.91 -49.21 20.50
C LYS A 562 9.64 -48.55 21.08
N ASP A 563 9.74 -47.30 21.52
CA ASP A 563 8.61 -46.62 22.15
C ASP A 563 7.60 -46.11 21.12
N GLU A 564 8.03 -45.72 19.92
CA GLU A 564 7.13 -45.42 18.78
C GLU A 564 6.36 -46.66 18.33
N LEU A 565 7.04 -47.82 18.21
CA LEU A 565 6.41 -49.09 17.85
C LEU A 565 5.34 -49.50 18.88
N ASN A 566 5.54 -49.14 20.16
CA ASN A 566 4.54 -49.37 21.18
C ASN A 566 3.31 -48.48 21.01
N LYS A 567 3.46 -47.23 20.53
CA LYS A 567 2.31 -46.38 20.19
C LYS A 567 1.49 -46.99 19.06
N LEU A 568 2.15 -47.54 18.04
CA LEU A 568 1.49 -48.28 16.96
C LEU A 568 0.71 -49.49 17.50
N TYR A 569 1.28 -50.25 18.43
CA TYR A 569 0.58 -51.39 19.05
C TYR A 569 -0.67 -50.95 19.82
N LEU A 570 -0.60 -49.88 20.60
CA LEU A 570 -1.74 -49.37 21.36
C LEU A 570 -2.88 -48.89 20.45
N SER A 571 -2.55 -48.36 19.28
CA SER A 571 -3.51 -47.84 18.30
C SER A 571 -3.82 -48.82 17.16
N LYS A 572 -3.33 -50.07 17.23
CA LYS A 572 -3.32 -51.01 16.10
C LYS A 572 -4.71 -51.33 15.54
N ASP A 573 -5.75 -51.28 16.37
CA ASP A 573 -7.12 -51.61 15.96
C ASP A 573 -7.76 -50.45 15.18
N LEU A 574 -7.33 -49.21 15.45
CA LEU A 574 -7.77 -48.01 14.73
C LEU A 574 -6.99 -47.85 13.41
N ILE A 575 -5.69 -48.15 13.42
CA ILE A 575 -4.84 -48.11 12.21
C ILE A 575 -5.19 -49.27 11.26
N GLY A 576 -5.41 -50.47 11.80
CA GLY A 576 -5.71 -51.67 11.02
C GLY A 576 -4.51 -52.24 10.26
N GLY A 577 -4.76 -53.36 9.56
CA GLY A 577 -3.81 -53.98 8.63
C GLY A 577 -2.57 -54.66 9.24
N PHE A 578 -2.43 -54.71 10.57
CA PHE A 578 -1.28 -55.36 11.22
C PHE A 578 -1.37 -56.89 11.20
N ALA A 579 -0.27 -57.54 10.83
CA ALA A 579 -0.14 -58.98 10.98
C ALA A 579 -0.02 -59.39 12.46
N SER A 580 -0.51 -60.59 12.78
CA SER A 580 -0.34 -61.23 14.09
C SER A 580 1.08 -61.81 14.25
N PHE A 581 2.10 -60.96 14.24
CA PHE A 581 3.50 -61.36 14.30
C PHE A 581 4.38 -60.34 15.07
N TYR A 582 5.68 -60.59 15.12
CA TYR A 582 6.67 -59.63 15.60
C TYR A 582 6.99 -58.58 14.54
N PHE A 583 7.16 -57.34 14.99
CA PHE A 583 7.57 -56.19 14.20
C PHE A 583 8.92 -55.66 14.65
N TRP A 584 9.73 -55.24 13.68
CA TRP A 584 11.02 -54.64 13.96
C TRP A 584 10.90 -53.24 14.54
N SER A 585 11.76 -52.97 15.52
CA SER A 585 12.12 -51.60 15.89
C SER A 585 13.48 -51.23 15.31
N SER A 586 13.74 -49.94 15.11
CA SER A 586 15.05 -49.37 14.84
C SER A 586 16.00 -49.37 16.05
N SER A 587 15.51 -49.72 17.23
CA SER A 587 16.26 -49.62 18.48
C SER A 587 17.16 -50.84 18.72
N GLU A 588 18.48 -50.66 18.50
CA GLU A 588 19.48 -51.71 18.73
C GLU A 588 19.66 -52.00 20.23
N PHE A 589 19.84 -53.28 20.58
CA PHE A 589 20.28 -53.67 21.93
C PHE A 589 21.77 -54.02 21.98
N GLY A 590 22.31 -54.60 20.90
CA GLY A 590 23.73 -54.88 20.76
C GLY A 590 24.08 -55.46 19.40
N SER A 591 25.24 -56.09 19.31
CA SER A 591 25.76 -56.63 18.04
C SER A 591 24.90 -57.74 17.43
N THR A 592 24.13 -58.47 18.24
CA THR A 592 23.31 -59.62 17.79
C THR A 592 21.81 -59.41 17.93
N TYR A 593 21.37 -58.51 18.79
CA TYR A 593 19.97 -58.37 19.16
C TYR A 593 19.44 -56.95 18.93
N VAL A 594 18.17 -56.89 18.58
CA VAL A 594 17.39 -55.67 18.40
C VAL A 594 16.06 -55.82 19.12
N TRP A 595 15.44 -54.70 19.51
CA TRP A 595 14.08 -54.71 20.01
C TRP A 595 13.08 -55.05 18.89
N GLY A 596 12.11 -55.90 19.23
CA GLY A 596 10.91 -56.15 18.43
C GLY A 596 9.68 -56.24 19.33
N GLN A 597 8.49 -56.04 18.74
CA GLN A 597 7.23 -56.09 19.46
C GLN A 597 6.26 -57.06 18.82
N SER A 598 5.66 -57.92 19.64
CA SER A 598 4.55 -58.80 19.22
C SER A 598 3.28 -57.98 19.08
N PHE A 599 2.69 -57.95 17.89
CA PHE A 599 1.37 -57.34 17.66
C PHE A 599 0.20 -58.27 18.02
N VAL A 600 0.51 -59.46 18.56
CA VAL A 600 -0.47 -60.38 19.16
C VAL A 600 -0.65 -60.10 20.65
N SER A 601 0.45 -59.91 21.37
CA SER A 601 0.46 -59.84 22.84
C SER A 601 0.92 -58.49 23.40
N GLY A 602 1.44 -57.61 22.56
CA GLY A 602 2.06 -56.34 22.97
C GLY A 602 3.46 -56.49 23.57
N THR A 603 3.95 -57.71 23.71
CA THR A 603 5.24 -57.98 24.37
C THR A 603 6.39 -57.44 23.55
N GLN A 604 7.21 -56.60 24.18
CA GLN A 604 8.49 -56.14 23.62
C GLN A 604 9.62 -57.04 24.11
N THR A 605 10.43 -57.55 23.19
CA THR A 605 11.52 -58.48 23.50
C THR A 605 12.70 -58.29 22.56
N PHE A 606 13.83 -58.91 22.89
CA PHE A 606 14.97 -59.00 22.00
C PHE A 606 14.74 -60.07 20.94
N THR A 607 14.99 -59.73 19.69
CA THR A 607 14.99 -60.67 18.57
C THR A 607 16.32 -60.59 17.85
N ASN A 608 16.75 -61.71 17.28
CA ASN A 608 18.04 -61.80 16.60
C ASN A 608 18.00 -60.99 15.30
N LYS A 609 19.04 -60.18 15.02
CA LYS A 609 19.12 -59.33 13.83
C LYS A 609 19.05 -60.10 12.50
N ASP A 610 19.44 -61.38 12.50
CA ASP A 610 19.34 -62.29 11.34
C ASP A 610 18.00 -63.04 11.27
N GLY A 611 17.12 -62.86 12.26
CA GLY A 611 15.75 -63.35 12.22
C GLY A 611 14.90 -62.57 11.22
N ASN A 612 13.68 -63.05 10.98
CA ASN A 612 12.74 -62.38 10.09
C ASN A 612 11.53 -61.89 10.91
N CYS A 613 11.21 -60.61 10.78
CA CYS A 613 10.01 -60.00 11.34
C CYS A 613 9.35 -59.09 10.31
N HIS A 614 8.17 -58.58 10.66
CA HIS A 614 7.42 -57.64 9.86
C HIS A 614 7.94 -56.20 10.04
N VAL A 615 7.63 -55.36 9.07
CA VAL A 615 7.98 -53.93 9.08
C VAL A 615 6.74 -53.10 8.82
N ARG A 616 6.52 -52.12 9.69
CA ARG A 616 5.59 -51.03 9.48
C ARG A 616 6.36 -49.72 9.54
N ALA A 617 6.36 -48.99 8.44
CA ALA A 617 6.96 -47.67 8.35
C ALA A 617 6.08 -46.64 9.05
N VAL A 618 6.74 -45.65 9.63
CA VAL A 618 6.09 -44.49 10.26
C VAL A 618 6.74 -43.20 9.77
N ARG A 619 6.03 -42.09 9.93
CA ARG A 619 6.55 -40.73 9.76
C ARG A 619 6.02 -39.83 10.87
N SER A 620 6.68 -38.70 11.12
CA SER A 620 6.22 -37.68 12.06
C SER A 620 5.53 -36.54 11.31
N PHE A 621 4.56 -35.89 11.95
CA PHE A 621 3.91 -34.68 11.44
C PHE A 621 3.81 -33.62 12.54
#